data_AF-A0A9Q2QRG9-F1
#
_entry.id   AF-A0A9Q2QRG9-F1
#
_cell.length_a   1.000
_cell.length_b   1.000
_cell.length_c   1.000
_cell.angle_alpha   90.00
_cell.angle_beta   90.00
_cell.angle_gamma   90.00
#
_symmetry.space_group_name_H-M   'P 1'
#
loop_
_entity.id
_entity.type
_entity.pdbx_description
1 polymer ?
#
loop_
_entity_poly.entity_id
_entity_poly.type
_entity_poly.pdbx_seq_one_letter_code
_entity_poly.pdbx_strand_id
1 'polypeptide(L)' 'MSERTTRLTMWAMLTAFLMPLVLLSTNAAQARTSPWTITKTHWSEVDEQAYSDFIEGIGAEDCWTMDECLKSPSNPYRA' A
#
# COMPACT_ATOMS: atom_id res chain seq x y z
N MET A 1 -13.13 -47.84 26.24
CA MET A 1 -13.11 -46.53 26.94
C MET A 1 -11.68 -46.01 26.93
N SER A 2 -11.22 -45.41 25.82
CA SER A 2 -9.83 -44.93 25.68
C SER A 2 -9.71 -43.86 24.58
N GLU A 3 -10.20 -44.13 23.36
CA GLU A 3 -9.98 -43.26 22.19
C GLU A 3 -10.63 -41.88 22.26
N ARG A 4 -11.79 -41.76 22.92
CA ARG A 4 -12.55 -40.49 22.99
C ARG A 4 -11.85 -39.48 23.90
N THR A 5 -11.18 -39.97 24.96
CA THR A 5 -10.42 -39.14 25.90
C THR A 5 -9.12 -38.64 25.26
N THR A 6 -8.44 -39.49 24.48
CA THR A 6 -7.20 -39.13 23.76
C THR A 6 -7.42 -38.09 22.68
N ARG A 7 -8.58 -38.15 22.00
CA ARG A 7 -8.97 -37.12 21.01
C ARG A 7 -9.25 -35.78 21.70
N LEU A 8 -9.97 -35.77 22.83
CA LEU A 8 -10.25 -34.53 23.54
C LEU A 8 -8.98 -33.82 24.05
N THR A 9 -8.03 -34.58 24.61
CA THR A 9 -6.77 -34.03 25.11
C THR A 9 -5.85 -33.55 24.01
N MET A 10 -5.81 -34.24 22.87
CA MET A 10 -5.01 -33.82 21.71
C MET A 10 -5.50 -32.49 21.12
N TRP A 11 -6.82 -32.28 21.02
CA TRP A 11 -7.39 -31.03 20.55
C TRP A 11 -7.16 -29.87 21.53
N ALA A 12 -7.28 -30.11 22.84
CA ALA A 12 -6.99 -29.11 23.86
C ALA A 12 -5.51 -28.67 23.87
N MET A 13 -4.58 -29.59 23.59
CA MET A 13 -3.15 -29.25 23.49
C MET A 13 -2.83 -28.48 22.20
N LEU A 14 -3.45 -28.83 21.07
CA LEU A 14 -3.29 -28.12 19.79
C LEU A 14 -3.79 -26.67 19.88
N THR A 15 -4.94 -26.43 20.51
CA THR A 15 -5.45 -25.06 20.70
C THR A 15 -4.59 -24.26 21.66
N ALA A 16 -4.13 -24.86 22.75
CA ALA A 16 -3.23 -24.20 23.71
C ALA A 16 -1.87 -23.81 23.10
N PHE A 17 -1.37 -24.57 22.12
CA PHE A 17 -0.10 -24.29 21.45
C PHE A 17 -0.23 -23.26 20.31
N LEU A 18 -1.35 -23.26 19.58
CA LEU A 18 -1.56 -22.34 18.46
C LEU A 18 -1.99 -20.93 18.88
N MET A 19 -2.69 -20.79 20.00
CA MET A 19 -3.19 -19.50 20.49
C MET A 19 -2.10 -18.46 20.84
N PRO A 20 -0.98 -18.81 21.51
CA PRO A 20 0.10 -17.85 21.75
C PRO A 20 0.80 -17.41 20.46
N LEU A 21 0.92 -18.27 19.45
CA LEU A 21 1.56 -17.92 18.17
C LEU A 21 0.79 -16.81 17.42
N VAL A 22 -0.54 -16.80 17.52
CA VAL A 22 -1.40 -15.75 16.94
C VAL A 22 -1.18 -14.42 17.66
N LEU A 23 -1.02 -14.43 18.99
CA LEU A 23 -0.82 -13.21 19.78
C LEU A 23 0.54 -12.54 19.53
N LEU A 24 1.57 -13.31 19.17
CA LEU A 24 2.89 -12.76 18.80
C LEU A 24 2.95 -12.17 17.38
N SER A 25 1.90 -12.33 16.56
CA SER A 25 1.90 -11.89 15.15
C SER A 25 1.32 -10.49 14.91
N THR A 26 1.13 -9.68 15.97
CA THR A 26 0.62 -8.31 15.85
C THR A 26 1.71 -7.33 15.40
N ASN A 27 2.18 -7.48 14.16
CA ASN A 27 2.90 -6.41 13.47
C ASN A 27 1.93 -5.27 13.16
N ALA A 28 1.76 -4.35 14.11
CA ALA A 28 1.07 -3.09 13.85
C ALA A 28 1.92 -2.28 12.86
N ALA A 29 1.57 -2.33 11.58
CA ALA A 29 2.10 -1.39 10.59
C ALA A 29 1.64 0.02 11.00
N GLN A 30 2.50 0.75 11.70
CA GLN A 30 2.23 2.15 12.02
C GLN A 30 2.35 2.96 10.73
N ALA A 31 1.23 3.47 10.24
CA ALA A 31 1.22 4.44 9.17
C ALA A 31 2.02 5.66 9.62
N ARG A 32 3.16 5.93 8.96
CA ARG A 32 3.97 7.12 9.20
C ARG A 32 3.20 8.31 8.65
N THR A 33 2.47 9.02 9.49
CA THR A 33 1.88 10.30 9.11
C THR A 33 2.97 11.36 9.21
N SER A 34 3.50 11.76 8.06
CA SER A 34 4.27 13.01 8.01
C SER A 34 3.30 14.17 8.18
N PRO A 35 3.64 15.22 8.94
CA PRO A 35 2.79 16.40 9.02
C PRO A 35 2.64 16.99 7.61
N TRP A 36 1.41 17.01 7.11
CA TRP A 36 1.11 17.64 5.83
C TRP A 36 0.90 19.14 6.07
N THR A 37 1.43 19.96 5.17
CA THR A 37 1.25 21.41 5.23
C THR A 37 0.86 21.94 3.86
N ILE A 38 -0.04 22.91 3.83
CA ILE A 38 -0.43 23.58 2.59
C ILE A 38 0.64 24.63 2.27
N THR A 39 1.35 24.44 1.16
CA THR A 39 2.40 25.38 0.71
C THR A 39 1.88 26.41 -0.30
N LYS A 40 0.80 26.08 -1.02
CA LYS A 40 0.11 26.97 -1.97
C LYS A 40 -1.40 26.69 -1.91
N THR A 41 -2.22 27.72 -2.03
CA THR A 41 -3.70 27.60 -2.07
C THR A 41 -4.28 27.77 -3.47
N HIS A 42 -3.47 28.15 -4.44
CA HIS A 42 -3.82 28.34 -5.84
C HIS A 42 -2.63 28.00 -6.72
N TRP A 43 -2.90 27.72 -7.98
CA TRP A 43 -1.87 27.53 -8.99
C TRP A 43 -1.45 28.88 -9.56
N SER A 44 -0.15 29.05 -9.75
CA SER A 44 0.36 30.12 -10.60
C SER A 44 0.17 29.74 -12.07
N GLU A 45 0.29 30.70 -12.97
CA GLU A 45 0.26 30.45 -14.42
C GLU A 45 1.33 29.43 -14.85
N VAL A 46 2.49 29.42 -14.19
CA VAL A 46 3.54 28.43 -14.43
C VAL A 46 3.13 27.04 -13.96
N ASP A 47 2.44 26.93 -12.83
CA ASP A 47 1.92 25.65 -12.33
C ASP A 47 0.84 25.09 -13.30
N GLU A 48 -0.06 25.94 -13.78
CA GLU A 48 -1.09 25.61 -14.77
C GLU A 48 -0.47 25.11 -16.09
N GLN A 49 0.50 25.85 -16.64
CA GLN A 49 1.15 25.47 -17.88
C GLN A 49 1.92 24.16 -17.72
N ALA A 50 2.70 24.00 -16.65
CA ALA A 50 3.46 22.78 -16.41
C ALA A 50 2.56 21.55 -16.24
N TYR A 51 1.37 21.72 -15.65
CA TYR A 51 0.38 20.65 -15.57
C TYR A 51 -0.21 20.32 -16.95
N SER A 52 -0.54 21.33 -17.76
CA SER A 52 -1.01 21.12 -19.13
C SER A 52 0.02 20.35 -19.97
N ASP A 53 1.29 20.77 -19.92
CA ASP A 53 2.39 20.13 -20.64
C ASP A 53 2.58 18.67 -20.20
N PHE A 54 2.44 18.39 -18.90
CA PHE A 54 2.48 17.03 -18.37
C PHE A 54 1.35 16.17 -18.92
N ILE A 55 0.11 16.67 -18.95
CA ILE A 55 -1.05 15.92 -19.46
C ILE A 55 -0.92 15.67 -20.97
N GLU A 56 -0.49 16.67 -21.74
CA GLU A 56 -0.23 16.52 -23.17
C GLU A 56 0.87 15.49 -23.44
N GLY A 57 1.99 15.58 -22.71
CA GLY A 57 3.10 14.65 -22.81
C GLY A 57 2.68 13.21 -22.52
N ILE A 58 2.01 12.96 -21.39
CA ILE A 58 1.50 11.62 -21.04
C ILE A 58 0.48 11.13 -22.07
N GLY A 59 -0.38 11.99 -22.59
CA GLY A 59 -1.38 11.63 -23.61
C GLY A 59 -0.77 11.25 -24.97
N ALA A 60 0.47 11.66 -25.23
CA ALA A 60 1.21 11.31 -26.45
C ALA A 60 2.00 10.00 -26.33
N GLU A 61 2.13 9.42 -25.14
CA GLU A 61 2.84 8.17 -24.91
C GLU A 61 2.03 6.95 -25.38
N ASP A 62 2.71 5.98 -26.00
CA ASP A 62 2.12 4.70 -26.40
C ASP A 62 2.11 3.72 -25.22
N CYS A 63 1.27 4.00 -24.22
CA CYS A 63 1.19 3.27 -22.95
C CYS A 63 -0.26 2.89 -22.62
N TRP A 64 -0.47 1.70 -22.07
CA TRP A 64 -1.82 1.13 -21.92
C TRP A 64 -2.31 1.09 -20.48
N THR A 65 -1.38 1.11 -19.53
CA THR A 65 -1.71 1.19 -18.11
C THR A 65 -1.22 2.50 -17.52
N MET A 66 -1.93 2.98 -16.49
CA MET A 66 -1.53 4.17 -15.75
C MET A 66 -0.09 4.07 -15.23
N ASP A 67 0.33 2.89 -14.75
CA ASP A 67 1.69 2.67 -14.25
C ASP A 67 2.75 2.83 -15.36
N GLU A 68 2.51 2.25 -16.54
CA GLU A 68 3.40 2.43 -17.71
C GLU A 68 3.47 3.90 -18.13
N CYS A 69 2.31 4.55 -18.24
CA CYS A 69 2.23 5.96 -18.63
C CYS A 69 2.99 6.86 -17.65
N LEU A 70 2.80 6.67 -16.34
CA LEU A 70 3.49 7.47 -15.32
C LEU A 70 5.00 7.18 -15.24
N LYS A 71 5.48 6.06 -15.79
CA LYS A 71 6.92 5.74 -15.88
C LYS A 71 7.56 6.22 -17.19
N SER A 72 6.77 6.75 -18.11
CA SER A 72 7.28 7.30 -19.37
C SER A 72 8.25 8.47 -19.16
N PRO A 73 9.10 8.79 -20.15
CA PRO A 73 9.97 9.97 -20.11
C PRO A 73 9.22 11.29 -19.91
N SER A 74 7.93 11.36 -20.31
CA SER A 74 7.06 12.53 -20.16
C SER A 74 6.68 12.86 -18.72
N ASN A 75 6.85 11.94 -17.76
CA ASN A 75 6.72 12.27 -16.34
C ASN A 75 8.06 12.75 -15.75
N PRO A 76 8.18 14.03 -15.34
CA PRO A 76 9.40 14.53 -14.69
C PRO A 76 9.63 13.94 -13.29
N TYR A 77 8.62 13.30 -12.70
CA TYR A 77 8.67 12.69 -11.37
C TYR A 77 8.83 11.16 -11.38
N ARG A 78 9.23 10.55 -12.51
CA ARG A 78 9.30 9.09 -12.74
C ARG A 78 10.39 8.31 -11.95
N ALA A 79 10.85 8.82 -10.81
CA ALA A 79 11.93 8.24 -10.00
C ALA A 79 11.60 6.85 -9.43
#